data_AF-A0AAU9JJ25-F1
#
_entry.id   AF-A0AAU9JJ25-F1
#
_cell.length_a   1.000
_cell.length_b   1.000
_cell.length_c   1.000
_cell.angle_alpha   90.00
_cell.angle_beta   90.00
_cell.angle_gamma   90.00
#
_symmetry.space_group_name_H-M   'P 1'
#
loop_
_entity.id
_entity.type
_entity.pdbx_description
1 polymer ?
#
loop_
_entity_poly.entity_id
_entity_poly.type
_entity_poly.pdbx_seq_one_letter_code
_entity_poly.pdbx_strand_id
1 'polypeptide(L)'
;MLLYIIIAFLFVVYFAIGVMLYKRRTERNIKSRSPVLIYITHWSNLIETLLAIPILTPKDFNLYDLDYYENRLYQDSALISHYLVFFPYILRCYRLYFVFHLDKDWEIQNNMFKENIHRTRQRWLVKMLCFCMIPIILISVVFLFWPNASEIFPLNLSRPSNNGIDIPDCVYIMACFTEQLVLIIGIYLIKDVSDDFNMSNELIYVGFIWFLTPAFSIYIRSYQIVWGIPYILRNILLMLRSSLVPIICSYFNKPLFEPLTIEMLNSLELTLQNAATLEAFEEFLKLEELTTTKSFGSINTGSGLSLLEFYLKCRLFANNGSSQLAENIFSEYLENKVVHIPAEIYLEIEDGDFTDANLFNKAESVVIEKLKSYFYPKFMASDQYLFLKRLIHRQEIYQFRLMQTSLHEFQINEHKKMVVECDDWPVPTLD
;
A
#
# COMPACT_ATOMS: atom_id res chain seq x y z
N MET A 1 41.25 -3.94 -6.40
CA MET A 1 40.57 -4.17 -7.70
C MET A 1 39.12 -4.61 -7.54
N LEU A 2 38.82 -5.68 -6.79
CA LEU A 2 37.44 -6.17 -6.57
C LEU A 2 36.49 -5.11 -5.99
N LEU A 3 36.95 -4.31 -5.02
CA LEU A 3 36.18 -3.20 -4.44
C LEU A 3 35.73 -2.18 -5.49
N TYR A 4 36.66 -1.72 -6.33
CA TYR A 4 36.37 -0.76 -7.41
C TYR A 4 35.37 -1.32 -8.42
N ILE A 5 35.41 -2.64 -8.68
CA ILE A 5 34.41 -3.31 -9.52
C ILE A 5 33.03 -3.27 -8.84
N ILE A 6 32.95 -3.52 -7.54
CA ILE A 6 31.69 -3.44 -6.78
C ILE A 6 31.15 -2.00 -6.76
N ILE A 7 32.01 -1.00 -6.54
CA ILE A 7 31.62 0.43 -6.59
C ILE A 7 31.07 0.77 -7.98
N ALA A 8 31.80 0.43 -9.04
CA ALA A 8 31.38 0.70 -10.41
C ALA A 8 30.06 0.00 -10.74
N PHE A 9 29.90 -1.26 -10.32
CA PHE A 9 28.67 -2.02 -10.51
C PHE A 9 27.49 -1.37 -9.78
N LEU A 10 27.63 -1.05 -8.49
CA LEU A 10 26.58 -0.40 -7.71
C LEU A 10 26.22 0.97 -8.29
N PHE A 11 27.22 1.76 -8.71
CA PHE A 11 26.98 3.04 -9.36
C PHE A 11 26.14 2.88 -10.63
N VAL A 12 26.50 1.94 -11.51
CA VAL A 12 25.74 1.68 -12.75
C VAL A 12 24.31 1.23 -12.45
N VAL A 13 24.12 0.31 -11.49
CA VAL A 13 22.78 -0.19 -11.12
C VAL A 13 21.91 0.92 -10.55
N TYR A 14 22.41 1.69 -9.58
CA TYR A 14 21.67 2.83 -9.03
C TYR A 14 21.38 3.86 -10.11
N PHE A 15 22.37 4.24 -10.92
CA PHE A 15 22.19 5.23 -11.96
C PHE A 15 21.12 4.80 -12.97
N ALA A 16 21.13 3.53 -13.41
CA ALA A 16 20.11 2.98 -14.30
C ALA A 16 18.71 3.07 -13.68
N ILE A 17 18.57 2.70 -12.40
CA ILE A 17 17.30 2.80 -11.66
C ILE A 17 16.86 4.28 -11.54
N GLY A 18 17.77 5.19 -11.23
CA GLY A 18 17.50 6.63 -11.14
C GLY A 18 17.03 7.23 -12.46
N VAL A 19 17.64 6.84 -13.59
CA VAL A 19 17.20 7.24 -14.93
C VAL A 19 15.82 6.66 -15.25
N MET A 20 15.57 5.39 -14.92
CA MET A 20 14.26 4.76 -15.13
C MET A 20 13.16 5.41 -14.31
N LEU A 21 13.43 5.74 -13.03
CA LEU A 21 12.54 6.56 -12.22
C LEU A 21 12.22 7.85 -12.98
N TYR A 22 13.24 8.57 -13.46
CA TYR A 22 13.08 9.87 -14.14
C TYR A 22 12.17 9.78 -15.34
N LYS A 23 12.45 8.80 -16.21
CA LYS A 23 11.65 8.55 -17.41
C LYS A 23 10.19 8.24 -17.09
N ARG A 24 9.93 7.53 -15.98
CA ARG A 24 8.60 7.08 -15.58
C ARG A 24 7.95 7.93 -14.48
N ARG A 25 8.47 9.12 -14.19
CA ARG A 25 7.98 10.00 -13.10
C ARG A 25 6.51 10.41 -13.22
N THR A 26 5.95 10.35 -14.43
CA THR A 26 4.55 10.67 -14.73
C THR A 26 3.62 9.48 -14.53
N GLU A 27 4.16 8.26 -14.48
CA GLU A 27 3.38 7.05 -14.27
C GLU A 27 2.71 7.07 -12.91
N ARG A 28 1.48 6.59 -12.86
CA ARG A 28 0.62 6.65 -11.68
C ARG A 28 1.30 6.11 -10.41
N ASN A 29 1.97 4.96 -10.52
CA ASN A 29 2.66 4.29 -9.42
C ASN A 29 3.87 5.08 -8.87
N ILE A 30 4.54 5.90 -9.68
CA ILE A 30 5.70 6.69 -9.25
C ILE A 30 5.24 8.09 -8.83
N LYS A 31 4.32 8.70 -9.58
CA LYS A 31 3.76 10.02 -9.28
C LYS A 31 3.06 10.04 -7.92
N SER A 32 2.32 8.98 -7.57
CA SER A 32 1.62 8.89 -6.29
C SER A 32 2.55 8.98 -5.08
N ARG A 33 3.80 8.56 -5.21
CA ARG A 33 4.81 8.49 -4.14
C ARG A 33 5.61 9.79 -3.93
N SER A 34 5.19 10.92 -4.50
CA SER A 34 5.95 12.18 -4.51
C SER A 34 7.29 12.00 -5.24
N PRO A 35 7.33 12.02 -6.58
CA PRO A 35 8.50 11.64 -7.38
C PRO A 35 9.79 12.36 -6.96
N VAL A 36 9.74 13.65 -6.59
CA VAL A 36 10.92 14.36 -6.08
C VAL A 36 11.46 13.80 -4.77
N LEU A 37 10.59 13.40 -3.84
CA LEU A 37 11.05 12.76 -2.59
C LEU A 37 11.71 11.41 -2.89
N ILE A 38 11.17 10.63 -3.83
CA ILE A 38 11.82 9.38 -4.26
C ILE A 38 13.20 9.66 -4.87
N TYR A 39 13.34 10.67 -5.75
CA TYR A 39 14.66 11.01 -6.31
C TYR A 39 15.64 11.38 -5.22
N ILE A 40 15.25 12.25 -4.29
CA ILE A 40 16.12 12.68 -3.21
C ILE A 40 16.55 11.47 -2.38
N THR A 41 15.60 10.60 -2.02
CA THR A 41 15.89 9.36 -1.29
C THR A 41 16.86 8.47 -2.07
N HIS A 42 16.60 8.24 -3.36
CA HIS A 42 17.39 7.36 -4.21
C HIS A 42 18.83 7.84 -4.38
N TRP A 43 19.03 9.11 -4.72
CA TRP A 43 20.36 9.68 -4.91
C TRP A 43 21.12 9.80 -3.59
N SER A 44 20.44 10.15 -2.50
CA SER A 44 21.07 10.20 -1.18
C SER A 44 21.48 8.81 -0.70
N ASN A 45 20.66 7.80 -0.98
CA ASN A 45 20.99 6.39 -0.70
C ASN A 45 22.19 5.89 -1.54
N LEU A 46 22.32 6.33 -2.79
CA LEU A 46 23.52 6.08 -3.59
C LEU A 46 24.76 6.74 -2.94
N ILE A 47 24.69 8.03 -2.62
CA ILE A 47 25.80 8.77 -2.00
C ILE A 47 26.22 8.09 -0.70
N GLU A 48 25.26 7.80 0.17
CA GLU A 48 25.49 7.13 1.45
C GLU A 48 26.13 5.74 1.27
N THR A 49 25.70 4.98 0.24
CA THR A 49 26.30 3.69 -0.10
C THR A 49 27.74 3.84 -0.61
N LEU A 50 27.99 4.80 -1.50
CA LEU A 50 29.34 5.06 -2.04
C LEU A 50 30.29 5.53 -0.95
N LEU A 51 29.82 6.35 -0.01
CA LEU A 51 30.60 6.79 1.14
C LEU A 51 30.88 5.62 2.09
N ALA A 52 29.96 4.69 2.29
CA ALA A 52 30.17 3.54 3.19
C ALA A 52 31.20 2.52 2.67
N ILE A 53 31.39 2.40 1.35
CA ILE A 53 32.28 1.38 0.77
C ILE A 53 33.76 1.57 1.17
N PRO A 54 34.36 2.77 1.13
CA PRO A 54 35.71 3.02 1.63
C PRO A 54 35.95 2.54 3.08
N ILE A 55 34.93 2.59 3.94
CA ILE A 55 35.00 2.12 5.34
C ILE A 55 35.24 0.59 5.41
N LEU A 56 34.82 -0.16 4.39
CA LEU A 56 35.01 -1.61 4.34
C LEU A 56 36.45 -2.02 3.98
N THR A 57 37.25 -1.10 3.45
CA THR A 57 38.65 -1.35 3.03
C THR A 57 39.60 -0.29 3.55
N PRO A 58 39.72 -0.14 4.89
CA PRO A 58 40.53 0.92 5.50
C PRO A 58 42.05 0.75 5.26
N LYS A 59 42.49 -0.42 4.77
CA LYS A 59 43.89 -0.67 4.37
C LYS A 59 44.22 -0.16 2.97
N ASP A 60 43.24 -0.08 2.08
CA ASP A 60 43.42 0.35 0.69
C ASP A 60 43.08 1.84 0.50
N PHE A 61 42.21 2.37 1.36
CA PHE A 61 41.93 3.80 1.50
C PHE A 61 42.52 4.23 2.85
N ASN A 62 43.69 4.89 2.85
CA ASN A 62 44.24 5.53 4.04
C ASN A 62 43.36 6.72 4.46
N LEU A 63 42.16 6.44 4.98
CA LEU A 63 41.24 7.44 5.54
C LEU A 63 41.89 8.20 6.73
N TYR A 64 42.94 7.63 7.31
CA TYR A 64 43.77 8.23 8.36
C TYR A 64 44.77 9.28 7.86
N ASP A 65 45.09 9.29 6.55
CA ASP A 65 45.99 10.27 5.93
C ASP A 65 45.24 11.51 5.41
N LEU A 66 43.90 11.52 5.49
CA LEU A 66 43.11 12.68 5.10
C LEU A 66 43.33 13.83 6.08
N ASP A 67 43.47 15.04 5.54
CA ASP A 67 43.48 16.25 6.35
C ASP A 67 42.15 16.40 7.11
N TYR A 68 42.18 17.10 8.24
CA TYR A 68 41.01 17.31 9.10
C TYR A 68 39.76 17.72 8.31
N TYR A 69 39.91 18.68 7.39
CA TYR A 69 38.80 19.19 6.57
C TYR A 69 38.24 18.15 5.61
N GLU A 70 39.09 17.30 5.02
CA GLU A 70 38.66 16.26 4.08
C GLU A 70 37.88 15.15 4.81
N ASN A 71 38.40 14.69 5.95
CA ASN A 71 37.71 13.73 6.81
C ASN A 71 36.38 14.31 7.32
N ARG A 72 36.35 15.59 7.68
CA ARG A 72 35.13 16.27 8.13
C ARG A 72 34.07 16.37 7.03
N LEU A 73 34.46 16.81 5.83
CA LEU A 73 33.57 16.88 4.67
C LEU A 73 32.97 15.51 4.32
N TYR A 74 33.78 14.45 4.43
CA TYR A 74 33.32 13.08 4.25
C TYR A 74 32.24 12.69 5.28
N GLN A 75 32.49 12.93 6.57
CA GLN A 75 31.54 12.64 7.66
C GLN A 75 30.25 13.45 7.54
N ASP A 76 30.35 14.75 7.22
CA ASP A 76 29.18 15.62 7.02
C ASP A 76 28.37 15.20 5.79
N SER A 77 29.03 14.79 4.71
CA SER A 77 28.35 14.25 3.53
C SER A 77 27.60 12.96 3.85
N ALA A 78 28.17 12.08 4.67
CA ALA A 78 27.50 10.87 5.14
C ALA A 78 26.28 11.22 6.02
N LEU A 79 26.42 12.16 6.95
CA LEU A 79 25.33 12.61 7.82
C LEU A 79 24.17 13.25 7.02
N ILE A 80 24.49 14.16 6.10
CA ILE A 80 23.50 14.85 5.27
C ILE A 80 22.79 13.84 4.36
N SER A 81 23.54 12.95 3.72
CA SER A 81 22.94 11.91 2.86
C SER A 81 22.03 10.97 3.66
N HIS A 82 22.43 10.55 4.86
CA HIS A 82 21.59 9.75 5.75
C HIS A 82 20.23 10.39 6.03
N TYR A 83 20.20 11.65 6.48
CA TYR A 83 18.94 12.34 6.78
C TYR A 83 18.11 12.66 5.54
N LEU A 84 18.74 12.83 4.38
CA LEU A 84 18.04 12.93 3.10
C LEU A 84 17.47 11.59 2.61
N VAL A 85 17.91 10.45 3.15
CA VAL A 85 17.21 9.16 2.99
C VAL A 85 16.06 9.05 4.00
N PHE A 86 16.32 9.36 5.27
CA PHE A 86 15.37 9.18 6.37
C PHE A 86 14.12 10.08 6.28
N PHE A 87 14.28 11.41 6.20
CA PHE A 87 13.16 12.34 6.28
C PHE A 87 12.11 12.16 5.17
N PRO A 88 12.46 11.87 3.91
CA PRO A 88 11.47 11.55 2.90
C PRO A 88 10.53 10.39 3.25
N TYR A 89 10.99 9.37 3.98
CA TYR A 89 10.11 8.29 4.45
C TYR A 89 9.09 8.80 5.47
N ILE A 90 9.53 9.59 6.46
CA ILE A 90 8.65 10.20 7.45
C ILE A 90 7.62 11.14 6.81
N LEU A 91 8.05 11.96 5.86
CA LEU A 91 7.15 12.86 5.12
C LEU A 91 6.13 12.10 4.26
N ARG A 92 6.49 10.91 3.76
CA ARG A 92 5.55 10.03 3.06
C ARG A 92 4.55 9.39 4.03
N CYS A 93 4.97 8.93 5.20
CA CYS A 93 4.06 8.48 6.26
C CYS A 93 3.08 9.58 6.64
N TYR A 94 3.58 10.80 6.88
CA TYR A 94 2.76 11.97 7.18
C TYR A 94 1.74 12.27 6.07
N ARG A 95 2.16 12.21 4.80
CA ARG A 95 1.26 12.43 3.66
C ARG A 95 0.15 11.37 3.61
N LEU A 96 0.48 10.09 3.75
CA LEU A 96 -0.51 9.01 3.73
C LEU A 96 -1.49 9.14 4.89
N TYR A 97 -0.97 9.36 6.09
CA TYR A 97 -1.79 9.61 7.27
C TYR A 97 -2.76 10.78 7.02
N PHE A 98 -2.26 11.93 6.57
CA PHE A 98 -3.09 13.10 6.37
C PHE A 98 -4.17 12.92 5.28
N VAL A 99 -3.88 12.16 4.22
CA VAL A 99 -4.86 11.90 3.14
C VAL A 99 -5.90 10.87 3.57
N PHE A 100 -5.45 9.77 4.17
CA PHE A 100 -6.24 8.54 4.31
C PHE A 100 -6.74 8.23 5.72
N HIS A 101 -6.29 8.98 6.73
CA HIS A 101 -6.83 8.87 8.07
C HIS A 101 -8.25 9.46 8.09
N LEU A 102 -9.21 8.56 8.28
CA LEU A 102 -10.65 8.79 8.35
C LEU A 102 -11.15 8.02 9.57
N ASP A 103 -11.14 8.69 10.72
CA ASP A 103 -11.68 8.14 11.98
C ASP A 103 -13.16 8.49 12.14
N LYS A 104 -13.71 8.15 13.32
CA LYS A 104 -15.12 8.35 13.71
C LYS A 104 -15.57 9.82 13.62
N ASP A 105 -14.67 10.79 13.77
CA ASP A 105 -14.94 12.23 13.68
C ASP A 105 -14.70 12.79 12.27
N TRP A 106 -15.26 12.12 11.27
CA TRP A 106 -14.99 12.39 9.85
C TRP A 106 -15.32 13.84 9.44
N GLU A 107 -16.36 14.47 9.99
CA GLU A 107 -16.75 15.85 9.65
C GLU A 107 -15.68 16.86 10.06
N ILE A 108 -15.18 16.75 11.29
CA ILE A 108 -14.12 17.61 11.84
C ILE A 108 -12.83 17.38 11.06
N GLN A 109 -12.50 16.12 10.76
CA GLN A 109 -11.32 15.77 9.98
C GLN A 109 -11.42 16.25 8.52
N ASN A 110 -12.61 16.25 7.92
CA ASN A 110 -12.82 16.73 6.56
C ASN A 110 -12.66 18.25 6.47
N ASN A 111 -13.10 19.00 7.49
CA ASN A 111 -12.86 20.45 7.57
C ASN A 111 -11.36 20.74 7.73
N MET A 112 -10.67 20.06 8.64
CA MET A 112 -9.21 20.17 8.78
C MET A 112 -8.46 19.81 7.50
N PHE A 113 -8.92 18.77 6.78
CA PHE A 113 -8.34 18.37 5.51
C PHE A 113 -8.52 19.45 4.44
N LYS A 114 -9.72 20.01 4.28
CA LYS A 114 -10.01 21.08 3.31
C LYS A 114 -9.14 22.31 3.55
N GLU A 115 -8.99 22.73 4.81
CA GLU A 115 -8.15 23.87 5.19
C GLU A 115 -6.65 23.60 4.94
N ASN A 116 -6.20 22.37 5.17
CA ASN A 116 -4.79 22.00 5.12
C ASN A 116 -4.40 21.15 3.91
N ILE A 117 -5.22 21.13 2.85
CA ILE A 117 -4.99 20.28 1.67
C ILE A 117 -3.65 20.57 0.99
N HIS A 118 -3.17 21.82 1.07
CA HIS A 118 -1.88 22.25 0.55
C HIS A 118 -0.71 21.43 1.12
N ARG A 119 -0.84 20.84 2.31
CA ARG A 119 0.17 19.98 2.95
C ARG A 119 0.39 18.65 2.24
N THR A 120 -0.59 18.20 1.45
CA THR A 120 -0.47 16.95 0.67
C THR A 120 0.33 17.13 -0.62
N ARG A 121 0.61 18.38 -1.01
CA ARG A 121 1.29 18.72 -2.27
C ARG A 121 2.79 18.48 -2.15
N GLN A 122 3.38 17.95 -3.22
CA GLN A 122 4.83 17.70 -3.30
C GLN A 122 5.68 18.93 -2.99
N ARG A 123 5.28 20.13 -3.45
CA ARG A 123 6.00 21.38 -3.16
C ARG A 123 6.09 21.68 -1.66
N TRP A 124 5.03 21.39 -0.90
CA TRP A 124 5.03 21.60 0.55
C TRP A 124 5.91 20.57 1.26
N LEU A 125 5.85 19.30 0.84
CA LEU A 125 6.69 18.25 1.41
C LEU A 125 8.17 18.52 1.20
N VAL A 126 8.56 19.03 0.01
CA VAL A 126 9.96 19.44 -0.25
C VAL A 126 10.37 20.62 0.63
N LYS A 127 9.48 21.61 0.85
CA LYS A 127 9.75 22.71 1.80
C LYS A 127 9.96 22.19 3.23
N MET A 128 9.13 21.24 3.67
CA MET A 128 9.28 20.62 4.98
C MET A 128 10.57 19.79 5.09
N LEU A 129 10.96 19.09 4.03
CA LEU A 129 12.26 18.42 3.97
C LEU A 129 13.40 19.42 4.18
N CYS A 130 13.41 20.54 3.44
CA CYS A 130 14.42 21.58 3.62
C CYS A 130 14.43 22.10 5.06
N PHE A 131 13.27 22.34 5.66
CA PHE A 131 13.16 22.78 7.05
C PHE A 131 13.73 21.77 8.04
N CYS A 132 13.42 20.48 7.89
CA CYS A 132 13.99 19.41 8.74
C CYS A 132 15.52 19.25 8.57
N MET A 133 16.06 19.61 7.40
CA MET A 133 17.51 19.54 7.14
C MET A 133 18.31 20.71 7.73
N ILE A 134 17.68 21.86 8.03
CA ILE A 134 18.34 23.03 8.62
C ILE A 134 19.18 22.66 9.87
N PRO A 135 18.64 21.99 10.91
CA PRO A 135 19.43 21.65 12.09
C PRO A 135 20.63 20.76 11.76
N ILE A 136 20.49 19.81 10.82
CA ILE A 136 21.59 18.92 10.40
C ILE A 136 22.70 19.73 9.73
N ILE A 137 22.33 20.62 8.80
CA ILE A 137 23.29 21.49 8.10
C ILE A 137 23.99 22.43 9.08
N LEU A 138 23.26 23.02 10.04
CA LEU A 138 23.85 23.88 11.07
C LEU A 138 24.86 23.12 11.92
N ILE A 139 24.53 21.90 12.34
CA ILE A 139 25.45 21.03 13.09
C ILE A 139 26.71 20.74 12.26
N SER A 140 26.58 20.39 10.99
CA SER A 140 27.71 20.16 10.08
C SER A 140 28.60 21.40 9.93
N VAL A 141 28.00 22.59 9.76
CA VAL A 141 28.74 23.86 9.68
C VAL A 141 29.49 24.14 10.99
N VAL A 142 28.85 23.96 12.14
CA VAL A 142 29.49 24.16 13.45
C VAL A 142 30.70 23.22 13.60
N PHE A 143 30.55 21.95 13.23
CA PHE A 143 31.65 20.99 13.32
C PHE A 143 32.80 21.29 12.35
N LEU A 144 32.53 21.87 11.18
CA LEU A 144 33.57 22.29 10.24
C LEU A 144 34.42 23.46 10.75
N PHE A 145 33.83 24.38 11.51
CA PHE A 145 34.52 25.55 12.07
C PHE A 145 35.01 25.35 13.51
N TRP A 146 34.57 24.29 14.21
CA TRP A 146 34.95 24.01 15.58
C TRP A 146 35.48 22.57 15.75
N PRO A 147 36.78 22.34 15.51
CA PRO A 147 37.39 21.01 15.57
C PRO A 147 37.19 20.29 16.90
N ASN A 148 37.26 21.00 18.02
CA ASN A 148 37.09 20.40 19.34
C ASN A 148 35.66 19.93 19.60
N ALA A 149 34.65 20.51 18.93
CA ALA A 149 33.26 20.06 19.05
C ALA A 149 33.04 18.70 18.34
N SER A 150 33.90 18.34 17.39
CA SER A 150 33.82 17.05 16.67
C SER A 150 34.10 15.84 17.57
N GLU A 151 34.71 16.04 18.74
CA GLU A 151 34.92 14.99 19.74
C GLU A 151 33.64 14.52 20.43
N ILE A 152 32.51 15.16 20.17
CA ILE A 152 31.20 14.84 20.76
C ILE A 152 30.40 13.91 19.83
N PHE A 153 30.80 13.72 18.58
CA PHE A 153 30.04 12.96 17.58
C PHE A 153 30.76 11.69 17.08
N PRO A 154 30.06 10.55 16.95
CA PRO A 154 30.61 9.19 16.74
C PRO A 154 31.34 8.92 15.44
N LEU A 155 31.33 9.85 14.48
CA LEU A 155 31.88 9.61 13.14
C LEU A 155 33.39 9.83 13.06
N ASN A 156 34.07 10.11 14.17
CA ASN A 156 35.50 10.37 14.16
C ASN A 156 36.32 9.08 13.98
N LEU A 157 36.57 8.72 12.71
CA LEU A 157 37.32 7.55 12.28
C LEU A 157 38.77 7.50 12.80
N SER A 158 39.28 8.60 13.36
CA SER A 158 40.71 8.79 13.67
C SER A 158 41.15 8.34 15.07
N ARG A 159 40.26 7.83 15.94
CA ARG A 159 40.65 7.42 17.32
C ARG A 159 40.77 5.90 17.50
N PRO A 160 41.96 5.36 17.84
CA PRO A 160 42.08 4.01 18.36
C PRO A 160 41.50 3.92 19.77
N SER A 161 40.73 2.87 20.03
CA SER A 161 39.93 2.64 21.23
C SER A 161 40.78 2.52 22.50
N ASN A 162 40.82 3.59 23.30
CA ASN A 162 41.24 3.51 24.69
C ASN A 162 40.00 3.43 25.61
N ASN A 163 39.57 2.20 25.91
CA ASN A 163 38.79 1.68 27.06
C ASN A 163 37.67 2.50 27.77
N GLY A 164 37.29 3.70 27.34
CA GLY A 164 36.10 4.42 27.79
C GLY A 164 34.89 4.11 26.92
N ILE A 165 33.68 4.15 27.50
CA ILE A 165 32.48 4.37 26.69
C ILE A 165 32.52 5.85 26.33
N ASP A 166 32.87 6.15 25.08
CA ASP A 166 33.02 7.50 24.60
C ASP A 166 31.63 8.14 24.41
N ILE A 167 31.43 9.34 24.98
CA ILE A 167 30.22 10.18 24.84
C ILE A 167 29.64 10.17 23.39
N PRO A 168 30.48 10.27 22.32
CA PRO A 168 30.08 10.04 20.94
C PRO A 168 29.21 8.81 20.66
N ASP A 169 29.59 7.64 21.16
CA ASP A 169 28.86 6.40 20.90
C ASP A 169 27.46 6.45 21.55
N CYS A 170 27.35 7.06 22.73
CA CYS A 170 26.06 7.27 23.38
C CYS A 170 25.15 8.21 22.57
N VAL A 171 25.70 9.30 22.04
CA VAL A 171 24.96 10.24 21.18
C VAL A 171 24.48 9.53 19.90
N TYR A 172 25.33 8.70 19.29
CA TYR A 172 24.96 7.87 18.13
C TYR A 172 23.77 6.97 18.42
N ILE A 173 23.88 6.16 19.48
CA ILE A 173 22.87 5.18 19.84
C ILE A 173 21.54 5.89 20.13
N MET A 174 21.58 7.03 20.81
CA MET A 174 20.40 7.84 21.09
C MET A 174 19.76 8.39 19.81
N ALA A 175 20.56 8.84 18.84
CA ALA A 175 20.06 9.29 17.53
C ALA A 175 19.39 8.15 16.77
N CYS A 176 20.04 6.98 16.67
CA CYS A 176 19.46 5.80 16.03
C CYS A 176 18.17 5.32 16.72
N PHE A 177 18.13 5.34 18.05
CA PHE A 177 16.92 5.00 18.81
C PHE A 177 15.79 5.99 18.52
N THR A 178 16.09 7.28 18.45
CA THR A 178 15.12 8.33 18.12
C THR A 178 14.57 8.14 16.70
N GLU A 179 15.42 7.85 15.73
CA GLU A 179 15.02 7.55 14.35
C GLU A 179 14.10 6.33 14.26
N GLN A 180 14.44 5.25 14.96
CA GLN A 180 13.60 4.05 15.05
C GLN A 180 12.24 4.36 15.66
N LEU A 181 12.21 5.11 16.77
CA LEU A 181 10.96 5.50 17.44
C LEU A 181 10.06 6.32 16.51
N VAL A 182 10.63 7.31 15.80
CA VAL A 182 9.90 8.16 14.85
C VAL A 182 9.34 7.33 13.69
N LEU A 183 10.10 6.36 13.16
CA LEU A 183 9.60 5.45 12.12
C LEU A 183 8.47 4.54 12.63
N ILE A 184 8.61 3.98 13.83
CA ILE A 184 7.58 3.12 14.44
C ILE A 184 6.29 3.91 14.63
N ILE A 185 6.37 5.14 15.16
CA ILE A 185 5.20 6.02 15.30
C ILE A 185 4.59 6.31 13.93
N GLY A 186 5.42 6.66 12.93
CA GLY A 186 4.95 6.90 11.57
C GLY A 186 4.23 5.71 10.95
N ILE A 187 4.72 4.50 11.17
CA ILE A 187 4.12 3.24 10.67
C ILE A 187 2.84 2.92 11.42
N TYR A 188 2.81 3.08 12.74
CA TYR A 188 1.63 2.86 13.56
C TYR A 188 0.45 3.71 13.08
N LEU A 189 0.71 4.97 12.70
CA LEU A 189 -0.30 5.89 12.17
C LEU A 189 -0.87 5.49 10.80
N ILE A 190 -0.13 4.71 10.00
CA ILE A 190 -0.54 4.32 8.63
C ILE A 190 -0.91 2.83 8.50
N LYS A 191 -0.84 2.04 9.57
CA LYS A 191 -1.01 0.57 9.50
C LYS A 191 -2.40 0.14 9.00
N ASP A 192 -3.43 0.93 9.31
CA ASP A 192 -4.84 0.65 8.97
C ASP A 192 -5.30 1.43 7.73
N VAL A 193 -4.36 2.06 7.02
CA VAL A 193 -4.63 2.81 5.79
C VAL A 193 -4.62 1.84 4.60
N SER A 194 -5.81 1.59 4.03
CA SER A 194 -5.94 0.92 2.74
C SER A 194 -5.57 1.89 1.63
N ASP A 195 -4.44 1.68 0.95
CA ASP A 195 -3.99 2.53 -0.16
C ASP A 195 -3.83 1.75 -1.47
N ASP A 196 -4.41 2.28 -2.56
CA ASP A 196 -4.41 1.62 -3.88
C ASP A 196 -3.01 1.42 -4.47
N PHE A 197 -2.03 2.16 -3.97
CA PHE A 197 -0.67 2.21 -4.47
C PHE A 197 0.30 1.32 -3.69
N ASN A 198 -0.19 0.64 -2.65
CA ASN A 198 0.60 -0.23 -1.78
C ASN A 198 1.82 0.48 -1.12
N MET A 199 1.72 1.78 -0.91
CA MET A 199 2.70 2.63 -0.24
C MET A 199 2.75 2.36 1.26
N SER A 200 1.63 2.02 1.90
CA SER A 200 1.59 1.62 3.32
C SER A 200 2.53 0.43 3.56
N ASN A 201 2.36 -0.65 2.78
CA ASN A 201 3.23 -1.82 2.84
C ASN A 201 4.67 -1.49 2.48
N GLU A 202 4.94 -0.65 1.47
CA GLU A 202 6.30 -0.17 1.19
C GLU A 202 6.97 0.45 2.43
N LEU A 203 6.29 1.35 3.12
CA LEU A 203 6.80 2.04 4.30
C LEU A 203 6.93 1.12 5.52
N ILE A 204 6.05 0.13 5.68
CA ILE A 204 6.17 -0.93 6.68
C ILE A 204 7.46 -1.74 6.45
N TYR A 205 7.73 -2.16 5.21
CA TYR A 205 8.97 -2.87 4.87
C TYR A 205 10.21 -2.00 5.12
N VAL A 206 10.14 -0.70 4.79
CA VAL A 206 11.22 0.24 5.08
C VAL A 206 11.49 0.32 6.58
N GLY A 207 10.46 0.44 7.41
CA GLY A 207 10.62 0.43 8.86
C GLY A 207 11.23 -0.86 9.39
N PHE A 208 10.83 -2.00 8.85
CA PHE A 208 11.42 -3.29 9.21
C PHE A 208 12.91 -3.36 8.86
N ILE A 209 13.29 -2.91 7.66
CA ILE A 209 14.70 -2.81 7.23
C ILE A 209 15.49 -1.87 8.16
N TRP A 210 14.91 -0.73 8.53
CA TRP A 210 15.53 0.26 9.42
C TRP A 210 15.72 -0.28 10.84
N PHE A 211 14.75 -1.06 11.35
CA PHE A 211 14.81 -1.68 12.67
C PHE A 211 15.86 -2.80 12.74
N LEU A 212 15.98 -3.61 11.68
CA LEU A 212 16.95 -4.70 11.63
C LEU A 212 18.41 -4.22 11.60
N THR A 213 18.68 -3.06 11.00
CA THR A 213 20.06 -2.62 10.74
C THR A 213 20.89 -2.48 12.03
N PRO A 214 20.38 -1.82 13.10
CA PRO A 214 21.13 -1.73 14.35
C PRO A 214 21.29 -3.07 15.09
N ALA A 215 20.39 -4.03 14.92
CA ALA A 215 20.51 -5.35 15.54
C ALA A 215 21.76 -6.10 15.04
N PHE A 216 22.12 -5.94 13.77
CA PHE A 216 23.38 -6.45 13.21
C PHE A 216 24.60 -5.63 13.62
N SER A 217 24.40 -4.38 14.04
CA SER A 217 25.47 -3.49 14.50
C SER A 217 25.93 -3.76 15.93
N ILE A 218 25.17 -4.46 16.78
CA ILE A 218 25.53 -4.75 18.20
C ILE A 218 26.88 -5.49 18.33
N TYR A 219 27.39 -6.09 17.26
CA TYR A 219 28.76 -6.61 17.16
C TYR A 219 29.84 -5.52 16.94
N ILE A 220 29.55 -4.26 17.34
CA ILE A 220 30.37 -3.03 17.21
C ILE A 220 31.88 -3.24 17.49
N ARG A 221 32.23 -4.11 18.45
CA ARG A 221 33.59 -4.19 18.96
C ARG A 221 34.54 -5.12 18.19
N SER A 222 34.04 -6.02 17.37
CA SER A 222 34.89 -7.12 16.90
C SER A 222 35.64 -6.79 15.62
N TYR A 223 35.04 -6.12 14.63
CA TYR A 223 35.68 -5.73 13.36
C TYR A 223 34.90 -4.62 12.62
N GLN A 224 35.55 -3.51 12.23
CA GLN A 224 34.94 -2.41 11.45
C GLN A 224 34.23 -2.91 10.16
N ILE A 225 34.76 -3.96 9.54
CA ILE A 225 34.21 -4.62 8.35
C ILE A 225 32.82 -5.22 8.62
N VAL A 226 32.58 -5.74 9.84
CA VAL A 226 31.31 -6.36 10.22
C VAL A 226 30.20 -5.33 10.38
N TRP A 227 30.54 -4.07 10.67
CA TRP A 227 29.56 -2.98 10.83
C TRP A 227 29.14 -2.34 9.50
N GLY A 228 30.06 -2.20 8.54
CA GLY A 228 29.74 -1.56 7.24
C GLY A 228 28.87 -2.43 6.32
N ILE A 229 28.95 -3.76 6.42
CA ILE A 229 28.17 -4.67 5.56
C ILE A 229 26.65 -4.54 5.79
N PRO A 230 26.13 -4.58 7.04
CA PRO A 230 24.72 -4.34 7.32
C PRO A 230 24.21 -3.01 6.79
N TYR A 231 25.04 -1.96 6.81
CA TYR A 231 24.69 -0.64 6.33
C TYR A 231 24.51 -0.59 4.81
N ILE A 232 25.45 -1.18 4.06
CA ILE A 232 25.32 -1.31 2.59
C ILE A 232 24.14 -2.20 2.24
N LEU A 233 23.94 -3.31 2.96
CA LEU A 233 22.81 -4.20 2.75
C LEU A 233 21.47 -3.48 2.96
N ARG A 234 21.35 -2.70 4.04
CA ARG A 234 20.19 -1.83 4.29
C ARG A 234 19.91 -0.95 3.08
N ASN A 235 20.91 -0.25 2.59
CA ASN A 235 20.76 0.69 1.48
C ASN A 235 20.31 -0.01 0.18
N ILE A 236 20.87 -1.18 -0.12
CA ILE A 236 20.43 -2.01 -1.25
C ILE A 236 18.96 -2.43 -1.08
N LEU A 237 18.56 -2.91 0.11
CA LEU A 237 17.17 -3.31 0.38
C LEU A 237 16.20 -2.13 0.25
N LEU A 238 16.60 -0.94 0.74
CA LEU A 238 15.82 0.29 0.60
C LEU A 238 15.66 0.70 -0.86
N MET A 239 16.74 0.63 -1.66
CA MET A 239 16.71 0.90 -3.10
C MET A 239 15.77 -0.07 -3.82
N LEU A 240 15.90 -1.37 -3.56
CA LEU A 240 15.04 -2.40 -4.16
C LEU A 240 13.57 -2.12 -3.85
N ARG A 241 13.24 -1.87 -2.57
CA ARG A 241 11.84 -1.70 -2.15
C ARG A 241 11.25 -0.35 -2.55
N SER A 242 12.00 0.73 -2.44
CA SER A 242 11.48 2.10 -2.58
C SER A 242 11.67 2.70 -3.99
N SER A 243 12.59 2.14 -4.79
CA SER A 243 12.86 2.60 -6.15
C SER A 243 12.48 1.54 -7.19
N LEU A 244 13.01 0.32 -7.06
CA LEU A 244 12.84 -0.71 -8.10
C LEU A 244 11.41 -1.29 -8.13
N VAL A 245 10.82 -1.64 -6.97
CA VAL A 245 9.45 -2.17 -6.93
C VAL A 245 8.43 -1.22 -7.56
N PRO A 246 8.41 0.11 -7.26
CA PRO A 246 7.51 1.04 -7.95
C PRO A 246 7.69 1.08 -9.47
N ILE A 247 8.93 0.96 -9.97
CA ILE A 247 9.22 0.88 -11.41
C ILE A 247 8.62 -0.40 -12.00
N ILE A 248 8.87 -1.55 -11.37
CA ILE A 248 8.31 -2.83 -11.81
C ILE A 248 6.77 -2.76 -11.82
N CYS A 249 6.16 -2.30 -10.72
CA CYS A 249 4.72 -2.13 -10.62
C CYS A 249 4.16 -1.17 -11.67
N SER A 250 4.90 -0.14 -12.10
CA SER A 250 4.46 0.74 -13.19
C SER A 250 4.37 0.06 -14.56
N TYR A 251 4.92 -1.14 -14.74
CA TYR A 251 4.69 -1.95 -15.96
C TYR A 251 3.41 -2.79 -15.90
N PHE A 252 2.87 -3.02 -14.71
CA PHE A 252 1.66 -3.82 -14.54
C PHE A 252 0.46 -2.90 -14.31
N ASN A 253 -0.43 -2.82 -15.30
CA ASN A 253 -1.74 -2.19 -15.15
C ASN A 253 -2.62 -3.10 -14.29
N LYS A 254 -2.51 -2.98 -12.96
CA LYS A 254 -3.47 -3.62 -12.08
C LYS A 254 -4.80 -2.86 -12.18
N PRO A 255 -5.93 -3.54 -12.43
CA PRO A 255 -7.22 -2.90 -12.31
C PRO A 255 -7.36 -2.36 -10.89
N LEU A 256 -7.97 -1.17 -10.80
CA LEU A 256 -8.37 -0.57 -9.53
C LEU A 256 -9.27 -1.54 -8.76
N PHE A 257 -9.25 -1.45 -7.44
CA PHE A 257 -10.33 -2.00 -6.61
C PHE A 257 -11.68 -1.59 -7.24
N GLU A 258 -12.57 -2.57 -7.44
CA GLU A 258 -13.93 -2.25 -7.87
C GLU A 258 -14.56 -1.31 -6.84
N PRO A 259 -14.94 -0.08 -7.24
CA PRO A 259 -15.50 0.87 -6.30
C PRO A 259 -16.84 0.35 -5.81
N LEU A 260 -17.03 0.27 -4.49
CA LEU A 260 -18.34 0.01 -3.95
C LEU A 260 -19.16 1.30 -4.05
N THR A 261 -20.32 1.24 -4.70
CA THR A 261 -21.24 2.38 -4.82
C THR A 261 -22.52 2.12 -4.03
N ILE A 262 -23.17 3.20 -3.59
CA ILE A 262 -24.47 3.10 -2.91
C ILE A 262 -25.51 2.39 -3.79
N GLU A 263 -25.41 2.55 -5.11
CA GLU A 263 -26.28 1.87 -6.07
C GLU A 263 -26.21 0.34 -5.96
N MET A 264 -25.02 -0.21 -5.66
CA MET A 264 -24.85 -1.65 -5.47
C MET A 264 -25.61 -2.18 -4.26
N LEU A 265 -25.83 -1.33 -3.25
CA LEU A 265 -26.62 -1.64 -2.06
C LEU A 265 -28.12 -1.38 -2.22
N ASN A 266 -28.57 -0.80 -3.33
CA ASN A 266 -29.98 -0.52 -3.57
C ASN A 266 -30.72 -1.67 -4.26
N SER A 267 -29.99 -2.63 -4.82
CA SER A 267 -30.57 -3.86 -5.36
C SER A 267 -29.81 -5.10 -4.90
N LEU A 268 -30.57 -6.17 -4.64
CA LEU A 268 -29.99 -7.47 -4.31
C LEU A 268 -29.13 -7.97 -5.47
N GLU A 269 -29.60 -7.78 -6.71
CA GLU A 269 -28.92 -8.25 -7.91
C GLU A 269 -27.51 -7.64 -8.07
N LEU A 270 -27.30 -6.39 -7.64
CA LEU A 270 -25.98 -5.74 -7.62
C LEU A 270 -25.17 -6.11 -6.37
N THR A 271 -25.83 -6.29 -5.22
CA THR A 271 -25.19 -6.77 -3.98
C THR A 271 -24.53 -8.14 -4.20
N LEU A 272 -25.12 -8.99 -5.04
CA LEU A 272 -24.58 -10.32 -5.36
C LEU A 272 -23.45 -10.31 -6.40
N GLN A 273 -23.21 -9.19 -7.10
CA GLN A 273 -22.19 -9.11 -8.16
C GLN A 273 -20.80 -8.75 -7.64
N ASN A 274 -20.72 -8.05 -6.51
CA ASN A 274 -19.43 -7.66 -5.92
C ASN A 274 -19.07 -8.54 -4.73
N ALA A 275 -17.80 -8.95 -4.67
CA ALA A 275 -17.32 -9.90 -3.67
C ALA A 275 -17.52 -9.39 -2.23
N ALA A 276 -17.27 -8.09 -1.98
CA ALA A 276 -17.36 -7.54 -0.63
C ALA A 276 -18.81 -7.39 -0.14
N THR A 277 -19.74 -7.04 -1.03
CA THR A 277 -21.17 -6.98 -0.70
C THR A 277 -21.77 -8.38 -0.54
N LEU A 278 -21.32 -9.33 -1.35
CA LEU A 278 -21.73 -10.74 -1.26
C LEU A 278 -21.29 -11.36 0.07
N GLU A 279 -20.02 -11.20 0.46
CA GLU A 279 -19.47 -11.73 1.71
C GLU A 279 -20.25 -11.21 2.94
N ALA A 280 -20.55 -9.90 2.96
CA ALA A 280 -21.34 -9.30 4.03
C ALA A 280 -22.81 -9.77 4.03
N PHE A 281 -23.39 -10.05 2.86
CA PHE A 281 -24.72 -10.64 2.75
C PHE A 281 -24.73 -12.10 3.25
N GLU A 282 -23.70 -12.90 2.92
CA GLU A 282 -23.53 -14.26 3.44
C GLU A 282 -23.37 -14.28 4.97
N GLU A 283 -22.58 -13.36 5.52
CA GLU A 283 -22.40 -13.25 6.97
C GLU A 283 -23.72 -12.91 7.68
N PHE A 284 -24.51 -12.01 7.10
CA PHE A 284 -25.86 -11.71 7.57
C PHE A 284 -26.75 -12.97 7.58
N LEU A 285 -26.78 -13.74 6.49
CA LEU A 285 -27.61 -14.95 6.38
C LEU A 285 -27.20 -16.01 7.43
N LYS A 286 -25.90 -16.19 7.67
CA LYS A 286 -25.37 -17.09 8.72
C LYS A 286 -25.84 -16.66 10.11
N LEU A 287 -25.82 -15.36 10.40
CA LEU A 287 -26.26 -14.82 11.70
C LEU A 287 -27.78 -14.90 11.88
N GLU A 288 -28.55 -14.69 10.81
CA GLU A 288 -30.00 -14.87 10.83
C GLU A 288 -30.37 -16.34 11.08
N GLU A 289 -29.68 -17.28 10.44
CA GLU A 289 -29.87 -18.72 10.67
C GLU A 289 -29.59 -19.13 12.12
N LEU A 290 -28.51 -18.61 12.72
CA LEU A 290 -28.13 -18.85 14.12
C LEU A 290 -29.11 -18.26 15.15
N THR A 291 -29.76 -17.14 14.83
CA THR A 291 -30.74 -16.50 15.73
C THR A 291 -32.12 -17.15 15.61
N THR A 292 -32.49 -17.58 14.42
CA THR A 292 -33.77 -18.27 14.16
C THR A 292 -33.79 -19.67 14.80
N THR A 293 -32.69 -20.42 14.70
CA THR A 293 -32.54 -21.75 15.33
C THR A 293 -32.58 -21.72 16.87
N LYS A 294 -32.23 -20.59 17.50
CA LYS A 294 -32.26 -20.42 18.96
C LYS A 294 -33.62 -19.97 19.51
N SER A 295 -34.47 -19.33 18.71
CA SER A 295 -35.69 -18.66 19.22
C SER A 295 -36.97 -19.45 19.03
N PHE A 296 -37.10 -20.27 17.98
CA PHE A 296 -38.29 -21.10 17.76
C PHE A 296 -37.89 -22.41 17.08
N GLY A 297 -38.41 -23.54 17.59
CA GLY A 297 -38.33 -24.81 16.89
C GLY A 297 -38.97 -24.69 15.50
N SER A 298 -38.11 -24.62 14.48
CA SER A 298 -38.34 -24.83 13.06
C SER A 298 -39.76 -24.51 12.54
N ILE A 299 -39.96 -23.30 12.04
CA ILE A 299 -41.02 -23.01 11.06
C ILE A 299 -40.35 -22.79 9.70
N ASN A 300 -40.57 -23.77 8.80
CA ASN A 300 -40.34 -23.87 7.35
C ASN A 300 -40.02 -22.60 6.53
N THR A 301 -38.99 -21.87 6.90
CA THR A 301 -38.34 -20.89 6.03
C THR A 301 -36.96 -21.46 5.74
N GLY A 302 -36.79 -22.05 4.54
CA GLY A 302 -35.52 -22.67 4.14
C GLY A 302 -34.34 -21.74 4.36
N SER A 303 -33.17 -22.31 4.68
CA SER A 303 -31.98 -21.55 5.06
C SER A 303 -31.64 -20.51 3.98
N GLY A 304 -31.56 -19.24 4.35
CA GLY A 304 -31.23 -18.16 3.41
C GLY A 304 -29.88 -18.40 2.72
N LEU A 305 -28.94 -19.08 3.40
CA LEU A 305 -27.68 -19.51 2.84
C LEU A 305 -27.86 -20.54 1.73
N SER A 306 -28.67 -21.57 1.96
CA SER A 306 -28.98 -22.59 0.94
C SER A 306 -29.67 -22.02 -0.30
N LEU A 307 -30.52 -20.99 -0.12
CA LEU A 307 -31.15 -20.27 -1.22
C LEU A 307 -30.13 -19.48 -2.04
N LEU A 308 -29.18 -18.82 -1.37
CA LEU A 308 -28.11 -18.08 -2.03
C LEU A 308 -27.15 -19.03 -2.79
N GLU A 309 -26.75 -20.14 -2.19
CA GLU A 309 -25.90 -21.14 -2.85
C GLU A 309 -26.58 -21.75 -4.07
N PHE A 310 -27.87 -22.09 -3.95
CA PHE A 310 -28.66 -22.57 -5.08
C PHE A 310 -28.70 -21.55 -6.21
N TYR A 311 -28.99 -20.28 -5.91
CA TYR A 311 -28.97 -19.18 -6.88
C TYR A 311 -27.62 -19.07 -7.61
N LEU A 312 -26.50 -19.09 -6.87
CA LEU A 312 -25.16 -19.00 -7.45
C LEU A 312 -24.83 -20.21 -8.35
N LYS A 313 -25.24 -21.43 -7.94
CA LYS A 313 -25.06 -22.65 -8.73
C LYS A 313 -25.90 -22.63 -10.02
N CYS A 314 -27.15 -22.15 -9.99
CA CYS A 314 -27.98 -21.93 -11.18
C CYS A 314 -27.31 -20.96 -12.17
N ARG A 315 -26.77 -19.84 -11.68
CA ARG A 315 -26.09 -18.84 -12.52
C ARG A 315 -24.77 -19.34 -13.11
N LEU A 316 -24.03 -20.17 -12.37
CA LEU A 316 -22.85 -20.87 -12.87
C LEU A 316 -23.22 -21.88 -13.98
N PHE A 317 -24.34 -22.58 -13.83
CA PHE A 317 -24.84 -23.50 -14.84
C PHE A 317 -25.25 -22.76 -16.12
N ALA A 318 -25.97 -21.64 -16.00
CA ALA A 318 -26.35 -20.81 -17.16
C ALA A 318 -25.14 -20.33 -17.99
N ASN A 319 -23.99 -20.11 -17.35
CA ASN A 319 -22.76 -19.66 -18.02
C ASN A 319 -21.92 -20.80 -18.61
N ASN A 320 -21.89 -21.98 -17.97
CA ASN A 320 -20.94 -23.05 -18.29
C ASN A 320 -21.58 -24.33 -18.88
N GLY A 321 -22.90 -24.52 -18.73
CA GLY A 321 -23.66 -25.65 -19.29
C GLY A 321 -23.19 -27.04 -18.85
N SER A 322 -22.53 -27.17 -17.69
CA SER A 322 -21.95 -28.45 -17.24
C SER A 322 -23.02 -29.42 -16.73
N SER A 323 -23.13 -30.60 -17.35
CA SER A 323 -24.07 -31.66 -16.94
C SER A 323 -23.84 -32.16 -15.51
N GLN A 324 -22.58 -32.22 -15.08
CA GLN A 324 -22.22 -32.61 -13.71
C GLN A 324 -22.70 -31.57 -12.67
N LEU A 325 -22.75 -30.29 -13.04
CA LEU A 325 -23.27 -29.23 -12.18
C LEU A 325 -24.80 -29.30 -12.07
N ALA A 326 -25.50 -29.62 -13.16
CA ALA A 326 -26.95 -29.84 -13.16
C ALA A 326 -27.37 -30.98 -12.22
N GLU A 327 -26.67 -32.12 -12.28
CA GLU A 327 -26.92 -33.28 -11.43
C GLU A 327 -26.71 -32.97 -9.94
N ASN A 328 -25.67 -32.19 -9.62
CA ASN A 328 -25.43 -31.71 -8.25
C ASN A 328 -26.53 -30.77 -7.76
N ILE A 329 -26.99 -29.81 -8.58
CA ILE A 329 -28.08 -28.90 -8.19
C ILE A 329 -29.36 -29.69 -7.91
N PHE A 330 -29.66 -30.68 -8.75
CA PHE A 330 -30.86 -31.50 -8.63
C PHE A 330 -30.84 -32.37 -7.37
N SER A 331 -29.79 -33.18 -7.18
CA SER A 331 -29.68 -34.08 -6.04
C SER A 331 -29.57 -33.34 -4.70
N GLU A 332 -28.80 -32.24 -4.64
CA GLU A 332 -28.49 -31.56 -3.39
C GLU A 332 -29.64 -30.66 -2.91
N TYR A 333 -30.34 -29.97 -3.81
CA TYR A 333 -31.33 -28.95 -3.41
C TYR A 333 -32.77 -29.29 -3.75
N LEU A 334 -33.01 -29.95 -4.89
CA LEU A 334 -34.36 -30.24 -5.38
C LEU A 334 -34.88 -31.56 -4.79
N GLU A 335 -34.14 -32.65 -4.93
CA GLU A 335 -34.52 -33.98 -4.42
C GLU A 335 -34.58 -34.01 -2.89
N ASN A 336 -33.59 -33.42 -2.22
CA ASN A 336 -33.54 -33.30 -0.76
C ASN A 336 -34.48 -32.24 -0.18
N LYS A 337 -35.26 -31.53 -1.03
CA LYS A 337 -36.21 -30.46 -0.65
C LYS A 337 -35.60 -29.38 0.26
N VAL A 338 -34.30 -29.11 0.11
CA VAL A 338 -33.59 -28.06 0.85
C VAL A 338 -34.16 -26.69 0.50
N VAL A 339 -34.58 -26.52 -0.75
CA VAL A 339 -35.23 -25.31 -1.25
C VAL A 339 -36.66 -25.61 -1.68
N HIS A 340 -37.64 -24.98 -1.04
CA HIS A 340 -39.05 -25.05 -1.47
C HIS A 340 -39.29 -24.18 -2.72
N ILE A 341 -39.35 -24.82 -3.88
CA ILE A 341 -39.74 -24.24 -5.17
C ILE A 341 -41.21 -24.62 -5.47
N PRO A 342 -41.99 -23.82 -6.26
CA PRO A 342 -43.32 -24.21 -6.71
C PRO A 342 -43.36 -25.61 -7.34
N ALA A 343 -44.40 -26.38 -7.02
CA ALA A 343 -44.58 -27.76 -7.48
C ALA A 343 -44.62 -27.91 -9.02
N GLU A 344 -45.03 -26.84 -9.71
CA GLU A 344 -45.05 -26.76 -11.17
C GLU A 344 -43.64 -26.89 -11.78
N ILE A 345 -42.63 -26.33 -11.11
CA ILE A 345 -41.23 -26.44 -11.55
C ILE A 345 -40.71 -27.84 -11.25
N TYR A 346 -41.10 -28.45 -10.13
CA TYR A 346 -40.74 -29.85 -9.82
C TYR A 346 -41.26 -30.84 -10.87
N LEU A 347 -42.50 -30.66 -11.32
CA LEU A 347 -43.11 -31.50 -12.34
C LEU A 347 -42.45 -31.32 -13.72
N GLU A 348 -42.06 -30.09 -14.07
CA GLU A 348 -41.27 -29.83 -15.29
C GLU A 348 -39.86 -30.45 -15.23
N ILE A 349 -39.29 -30.66 -14.03
CA ILE A 349 -37.98 -31.32 -13.85
C ILE A 349 -38.10 -32.85 -13.91
N GLU A 350 -39.13 -33.44 -13.29
CA GLU A 350 -39.33 -34.90 -13.29
C GLU A 350 -39.67 -35.45 -14.69
N ASP A 351 -40.33 -34.64 -15.54
CA ASP A 351 -40.73 -35.02 -16.91
C ASP A 351 -39.77 -34.48 -18.01
N GLY A 352 -38.76 -33.67 -17.67
CA GLY A 352 -37.92 -32.90 -18.61
C GLY A 352 -36.47 -33.38 -18.78
N ASP A 353 -35.78 -32.87 -19.80
CA ASP A 353 -34.34 -33.09 -20.02
C ASP A 353 -33.53 -32.21 -19.04
N PHE A 354 -32.69 -32.83 -18.19
CA PHE A 354 -31.86 -32.19 -17.15
C PHE A 354 -30.86 -31.13 -17.68
N THR A 355 -30.81 -30.93 -18.99
CA THR A 355 -29.97 -29.95 -19.68
C THR A 355 -30.71 -28.66 -20.08
N ASP A 356 -32.02 -28.54 -19.80
CA ASP A 356 -32.78 -27.36 -20.20
C ASP A 356 -32.44 -26.11 -19.35
N ALA A 357 -31.70 -25.18 -19.96
CA ALA A 357 -31.34 -23.90 -19.36
C ALA A 357 -32.56 -23.05 -18.95
N ASN A 358 -33.72 -23.21 -19.61
CA ASN A 358 -34.93 -22.45 -19.27
C ASN A 358 -35.47 -22.81 -17.89
N LEU A 359 -35.28 -24.07 -17.49
CA LEU A 359 -35.76 -24.58 -16.22
C LEU A 359 -34.94 -24.03 -15.05
N PHE A 360 -33.61 -24.00 -15.19
CA PHE A 360 -32.74 -23.36 -14.20
C PHE A 360 -32.95 -21.86 -14.12
N ASN A 361 -33.25 -21.17 -15.24
CA ASN A 361 -33.59 -19.75 -15.25
C ASN A 361 -34.92 -19.45 -14.51
N LYS A 362 -35.93 -20.33 -14.65
CA LYS A 362 -37.18 -20.22 -13.88
C LYS A 362 -36.93 -20.43 -12.39
N ALA A 363 -36.17 -21.46 -12.01
CA ALA A 363 -35.82 -21.73 -10.63
C ALA A 363 -34.99 -20.60 -10.00
N GLU A 364 -34.03 -20.05 -10.75
CA GLU A 364 -33.24 -18.88 -10.37
C GLU A 364 -34.16 -17.68 -10.05
N SER A 365 -35.13 -17.40 -10.93
CA SER A 365 -36.07 -16.29 -10.79
C SER A 365 -36.92 -16.38 -9.52
N VAL A 366 -37.40 -17.58 -9.18
CA VAL A 366 -38.18 -17.82 -7.96
C VAL A 366 -37.32 -17.63 -6.71
N VAL A 367 -36.09 -18.14 -6.72
CA VAL A 367 -35.20 -18.08 -5.56
C VAL A 367 -34.72 -16.66 -5.31
N ILE A 368 -34.39 -15.90 -6.36
CA ILE A 368 -34.01 -14.50 -6.19
C ILE A 368 -35.17 -13.65 -5.70
N GLU A 369 -36.40 -13.91 -6.13
CA GLU A 369 -37.58 -13.23 -5.62
C GLU A 369 -37.78 -13.49 -4.12
N LYS A 370 -37.53 -14.72 -3.66
CA LYS A 370 -37.59 -15.09 -2.24
C LYS A 370 -36.49 -14.42 -1.42
N LEU A 371 -35.25 -14.40 -1.93
CA LEU A 371 -34.15 -13.66 -1.30
C LEU A 371 -34.47 -12.15 -1.22
N LYS A 372 -35.03 -11.59 -2.29
CA LYS A 372 -35.37 -10.17 -2.41
C LYS A 372 -36.54 -9.72 -1.55
N SER A 373 -37.57 -10.56 -1.40
CA SER A 373 -38.78 -10.22 -0.66
C SER A 373 -38.65 -10.46 0.85
N TYR A 374 -37.91 -11.50 1.26
CA TYR A 374 -37.83 -11.90 2.67
C TYR A 374 -36.51 -11.51 3.35
N PHE A 375 -35.36 -11.86 2.75
CA PHE A 375 -34.05 -11.70 3.38
C PHE A 375 -33.46 -10.32 3.15
N TYR A 376 -33.60 -9.76 1.95
CA TYR A 376 -33.01 -8.48 1.58
C TYR A 376 -33.55 -7.29 2.41
N PRO A 377 -34.86 -7.15 2.72
CA PRO A 377 -35.33 -6.07 3.59
C PRO A 377 -34.79 -6.16 5.01
N LYS A 378 -34.57 -7.38 5.52
CA LYS A 378 -33.94 -7.62 6.83
C LYS A 378 -32.44 -7.31 6.80
N PHE A 379 -31.77 -7.66 5.71
CA PHE A 379 -30.38 -7.26 5.49
C PHE A 379 -30.25 -5.74 5.48
N MET A 380 -31.14 -5.01 4.81
CA MET A 380 -31.13 -3.53 4.81
C MET A 380 -31.27 -2.91 6.23
N ALA A 381 -31.81 -3.67 7.18
CA ALA A 381 -31.92 -3.29 8.58
C ALA A 381 -30.80 -3.85 9.48
N SER A 382 -29.86 -4.61 8.94
CA SER A 382 -28.82 -5.30 9.70
C SER A 382 -27.57 -4.46 9.94
N ASP A 383 -26.76 -4.89 10.90
CA ASP A 383 -25.46 -4.29 11.18
C ASP A 383 -24.47 -4.46 10.00
N GLN A 384 -24.58 -5.55 9.23
CA GLN A 384 -23.76 -5.81 8.05
C GLN A 384 -24.02 -4.77 6.96
N TYR A 385 -25.29 -4.41 6.74
CA TYR A 385 -25.64 -3.35 5.79
C TYR A 385 -25.19 -1.97 6.26
N LEU A 386 -25.33 -1.67 7.56
CA LEU A 386 -24.79 -0.44 8.14
C LEU A 386 -23.26 -0.37 8.01
N PHE A 387 -22.57 -1.50 8.19
CA PHE A 387 -21.13 -1.61 7.96
C PHE A 387 -20.76 -1.29 6.51
N LEU A 388 -21.45 -1.90 5.53
CA LEU A 388 -21.22 -1.63 4.10
C LEU A 388 -21.50 -0.17 3.75
N LYS A 389 -22.59 0.43 4.25
CA LYS A 389 -22.89 1.86 4.06
C LYS A 389 -21.77 2.76 4.57
N ARG A 390 -21.23 2.48 5.76
CA ARG A 390 -20.09 3.21 6.31
C ARG A 390 -18.84 3.03 5.47
N LEU A 391 -18.61 1.81 4.96
CA LEU A 391 -17.47 1.49 4.12
C LEU A 391 -17.53 2.21 2.78
N ILE A 392 -18.69 2.22 2.11
CA ILE A 392 -18.93 2.98 0.87
C ILE A 392 -18.72 4.46 1.11
N HIS A 393 -19.35 5.03 2.14
CA HIS A 393 -19.18 6.44 2.44
C HIS A 393 -17.71 6.81 2.71
N ARG A 394 -16.97 5.93 3.39
CA ARG A 394 -15.52 6.09 3.59
C ARG A 394 -14.75 6.03 2.27
N GLN A 395 -15.12 5.12 1.36
CA GLN A 395 -14.54 5.03 0.02
C GLN A 395 -14.85 6.26 -0.84
N GLU A 396 -16.06 6.80 -0.78
CA GLU A 396 -16.45 8.03 -1.48
C GLU A 396 -15.64 9.23 -0.98
N ILE A 397 -15.53 9.40 0.35
CA ILE A 397 -14.69 10.46 0.93
C ILE A 397 -13.22 10.24 0.54
N TYR A 398 -12.74 9.00 0.55
CA TYR A 398 -11.40 8.62 0.12
C TYR A 398 -11.14 9.03 -1.33
N GLN A 399 -12.03 8.68 -2.25
CA GLN A 399 -11.94 9.04 -3.67
C GLN A 399 -12.00 10.55 -3.86
N PHE A 400 -12.90 11.24 -3.15
CA PHE A 400 -13.01 12.69 -3.18
C PHE A 400 -11.74 13.38 -2.68
N ARG A 401 -11.15 12.93 -1.58
CA ARG A 401 -9.87 13.46 -1.08
C ARG A 401 -8.75 13.20 -2.08
N LEU A 402 -8.67 11.99 -2.64
CA LEU A 402 -7.73 11.64 -3.70
C LEU A 402 -7.83 12.62 -4.87
N MET A 403 -9.04 12.84 -5.40
CA MET A 403 -9.36 13.78 -6.50
C MET A 403 -8.80 15.18 -6.28
N GLN A 404 -8.74 15.63 -5.03
CA GLN A 404 -8.28 16.98 -4.68
C GLN A 404 -6.77 17.05 -4.40
N THR A 405 -6.08 15.92 -4.34
CA THR A 405 -4.63 15.87 -4.10
C THR A 405 -3.84 15.64 -5.38
N SER A 406 -2.53 15.88 -5.33
CA SER A 406 -1.61 15.58 -6.43
C SER A 406 -1.48 14.07 -6.74
N LEU A 407 -2.18 13.20 -6.01
CA LEU A 407 -2.30 11.76 -6.30
C LEU A 407 -3.19 11.49 -7.52
N HIS A 408 -4.13 12.40 -7.85
CA HIS A 408 -5.18 12.19 -8.86
C HIS A 408 -5.06 13.08 -10.11
N GLU A 409 -4.01 13.88 -10.28
CA GLU A 409 -3.81 14.74 -11.48
C GLU A 409 -3.76 13.98 -12.84
N PHE A 410 -4.05 12.67 -12.90
CA PHE A 410 -4.01 11.84 -14.08
C PHE A 410 -5.37 11.56 -14.74
N GLN A 411 -6.48 11.38 -14.00
CA GLN A 411 -7.77 11.08 -14.67
C GLN A 411 -8.23 12.20 -15.61
N ILE A 412 -7.97 13.46 -15.27
CA ILE A 412 -8.36 14.61 -16.10
C ILE A 412 -7.45 14.75 -17.34
N ASN A 413 -6.17 14.36 -17.24
CA ASN A 413 -5.21 14.50 -18.33
C ASN A 413 -5.20 13.31 -19.29
N GLU A 414 -5.53 12.10 -18.83
CA GLU A 414 -5.80 10.96 -19.71
C GLU A 414 -7.11 11.13 -20.47
N HIS A 415 -8.18 11.64 -19.83
CA HIS A 415 -9.41 11.95 -20.58
C HIS A 415 -9.17 13.03 -21.64
N LYS A 416 -8.35 14.06 -21.35
CA LYS A 416 -7.94 15.04 -22.37
C LYS A 416 -7.06 14.44 -23.47
N LYS A 417 -6.17 13.49 -23.18
CA LYS A 417 -5.37 12.82 -24.20
C LYS A 417 -6.20 11.88 -25.07
N MET A 418 -7.13 11.11 -24.47
CA MET A 418 -8.05 10.25 -25.21
C MET A 418 -9.05 11.04 -26.04
N VAL A 419 -9.55 12.19 -25.57
CA VAL A 419 -10.43 13.07 -26.36
C VAL A 419 -9.67 13.68 -27.53
N VAL A 420 -8.39 14.06 -27.37
CA VAL A 420 -7.57 14.59 -28.46
C VAL A 420 -7.14 13.51 -29.47
N GLU A 421 -6.94 12.25 -29.04
CA GLU A 421 -6.63 11.13 -29.94
C GLU A 421 -7.87 10.53 -30.63
N CYS A 422 -9.08 10.77 -30.12
CA CYS A 422 -10.33 10.36 -30.79
C CYS A 422 -10.80 11.34 -31.88
N ASP A 423 -10.38 12.61 -31.85
CA ASP A 423 -10.74 13.62 -32.86
C ASP A 423 -9.92 13.48 -34.18
N ASP A 424 -8.92 12.60 -34.22
CA ASP A 424 -8.08 12.33 -35.40
C ASP A 424 -8.57 11.14 -36.27
N TRP A 425 -9.81 10.67 -36.08
CA TRP A 425 -10.40 9.71 -37.02
C TRP A 425 -10.85 10.43 -38.30
N PRO A 426 -10.37 10.03 -39.49
CA PRO A 426 -10.82 10.63 -40.74
C PRO A 426 -12.30 10.32 -40.92
N VAL A 427 -13.13 11.37 -40.89
CA VAL A 427 -14.53 11.30 -41.31
C VAL A 427 -14.53 10.81 -42.76
N PRO A 428 -15.19 9.69 -43.10
CA PRO A 428 -15.32 9.26 -44.48
C PRO A 428 -16.14 10.32 -45.21
N THR A 429 -15.52 11.02 -46.15
CA THR A 429 -16.25 11.82 -47.13
C THR A 429 -16.97 10.83 -48.04
N LEU A 430 -18.31 10.85 -47.97
CA LEU A 430 -19.18 10.19 -48.93
C LEU A 430 -19.06 10.94 -50.26
N ASP A 431 -18.28 10.37 -51.19
CA ASP A 431 -18.37 10.63 -52.63
C ASP A 431 -18.84 9.35 -53.34
#